data_AF-A0A1E3W854-F1
#
_entry.id   AF-A0A1E3W854-F1
#
_cell.length_a   1.000
_cell.length_b   1.000
_cell.length_c   1.000
_cell.angle_alpha   90.00
_cell.angle_beta   90.00
_cell.angle_gamma   90.00
#
_symmetry.space_group_name_H-M   'P 1'
#
loop_
_entity.id
_entity.type
_entity.pdbx_description
1 polymer ?
#
loop_
_entity_poly.entity_id
_entity_poly.type
_entity_poly.pdbx_seq_one_letter_code
_entity_poly.pdbx_strand_id
1 'polypeptide(L)' 'MNTFSTKPEGDGIHTAALTASRVVPIFMAALLGIFIVGGVGFSRIEAVHNAAHDYRHSMSFPCH' A
#
# COMPACT_ATOMS: atom_id res chain seq x y z
N MET A 1 23.28 -25.97 -21.33
CA MET A 1 23.15 -26.92 -20.21
C MET A 1 23.71 -26.24 -18.98
N ASN A 2 22.93 -25.35 -18.35
CA ASN A 2 23.38 -24.57 -17.19
C ASN A 2 22.23 -24.51 -16.20
N THR A 3 22.23 -25.45 -15.26
CA THR A 3 21.27 -25.55 -14.17
C THR A 3 21.57 -24.47 -13.13
N PHE A 4 20.86 -23.35 -13.17
CA PHE A 4 20.77 -22.47 -12.01
C PHE A 4 19.71 -23.03 -11.05
N SER A 5 20.19 -23.85 -10.11
CA SER A 5 19.47 -24.20 -8.90
C SER A 5 19.66 -23.06 -7.90
N THR A 6 18.64 -22.22 -7.74
CA THR A 6 18.47 -21.38 -6.56
C THR A 6 17.26 -21.90 -5.83
N LYS A 7 17.48 -22.81 -4.88
CA LYS A 7 16.50 -23.24 -3.89
C LYS A 7 16.42 -22.12 -2.83
N PRO A 8 15.29 -21.40 -2.67
CA PRO A 8 15.02 -20.75 -1.40
C PRO A 8 14.35 -21.80 -0.51
N GLU A 9 15.12 -22.38 0.41
CA GLU A 9 14.55 -23.13 1.52
C GLU A 9 14.54 -22.23 2.74
N GLY A 10 13.33 -21.96 3.24
CA GLY A 10 13.07 -21.19 4.43
C GLY A 10 11.95 -20.19 4.20
N ASP A 11 10.73 -20.55 4.62
CA ASP A 11 9.67 -19.59 4.98
C ASP A 11 10.15 -18.78 6.19
N GLY A 12 11.07 -17.87 5.95
CA GLY A 12 11.47 -16.86 6.91
C GLY A 12 10.39 -15.80 6.93
N ILE A 13 9.62 -15.73 8.03
CA ILE A 13 8.89 -14.49 8.33
C ILE A 13 9.95 -13.39 8.45
N HIS A 14 10.08 -12.57 7.41
CA HIS A 14 10.96 -11.42 7.40
C HIS A 14 10.38 -10.39 8.37
N THR A 15 10.75 -10.51 9.65
CA THR A 15 10.44 -9.49 10.65
C THR A 15 11.29 -8.27 10.32
N ALA A 16 10.70 -7.34 9.58
CA ALA A 16 11.36 -6.09 9.24
C ALA A 16 11.60 -5.29 10.53
N ALA A 17 12.84 -5.24 10.99
CA ALA A 17 13.21 -4.40 12.13
C ALA A 17 12.95 -2.92 11.81
N LEU A 18 12.26 -2.23 12.73
CA LEU A 18 12.10 -0.78 12.68
C LEU A 18 13.43 -0.13 13.08
N THR A 19 14.19 0.28 12.08
CA THR A 19 15.41 1.07 12.28
C THR A 19 15.08 2.55 12.33
N ALA A 20 15.87 3.36 13.04
CA ALA A 20 15.65 4.80 13.15
C ALA A 20 15.51 5.49 11.77
N SER A 21 16.29 5.06 10.78
CA SER A 21 16.23 5.56 9.40
C SER A 21 14.92 5.24 8.67
N ARG A 22 14.17 4.22 9.11
CA ARG A 22 12.88 3.82 8.52
C ARG A 22 11.68 4.46 9.21
N VAL A 23 11.83 4.98 10.43
CA VAL A 23 10.73 5.59 11.18
C VAL A 23 10.15 6.79 10.44
N VAL A 24 11.01 7.69 9.93
CA VAL A 24 10.58 8.90 9.21
C VAL A 24 9.77 8.58 7.95
N PRO A 25 10.25 7.76 6.99
CA PRO A 25 9.47 7.45 5.79
C PRO A 25 8.18 6.68 6.11
N ILE A 26 8.18 5.77 7.10
CA ILE A 26 6.97 5.06 7.53
C ILE A 26 5.94 6.03 8.09
N PHE A 27 6.37 6.95 8.96
CA PHE A 27 5.49 7.95 9.56
C PHE A 27 4.92 8.90 8.50
N MET A 28 5.74 9.35 7.55
CA MET A 28 5.29 10.20 6.45
C MET A 28 4.29 9.48 5.54
N ALA A 29 4.53 8.20 5.24
CA ALA A 29 3.59 7.38 4.48
C ALA A 29 2.26 7.20 5.23
N ALA A 30 2.31 6.98 6.55
CA ALA A 30 1.11 6.88 7.39
C ALA A 30 0.31 8.19 7.42
N LEU A 31 0.99 9.34 7.63
CA LEU A 31 0.36 10.65 7.59
C LEU A 31 -0.27 10.94 6.23
N LEU A 32 0.43 10.62 5.14
CA LEU A 32 -0.09 10.78 3.79
C LEU A 32 -1.35 9.92 3.58
N GLY A 33 -1.33 8.66 4.02
CA GLY A 33 -2.49 7.79 3.95
C GLY A 33 -3.69 8.36 4.72
N ILE A 34 -3.48 8.82 5.96
CA ILE A 34 -4.52 9.46 6.77
C ILE A 34 -5.05 10.72 6.07
N PHE A 35 -4.18 11.56 5.51
CA PHE A 35 -4.58 12.76 4.79
C PHE A 35 -5.44 12.45 3.56
N ILE A 36 -5.06 11.46 2.76
CA ILE A 36 -5.82 11.07 1.57
C ILE A 36 -7.19 10.53 1.98
N VAL A 37 -7.23 9.56 2.91
CA VAL A 37 -8.49 8.93 3.34
C VAL A 37 -9.42 9.97 3.99
N GLY A 38 -8.90 10.80 4.88
CA GLY A 38 -9.68 11.85 5.54
C GLY A 38 -10.12 12.95 4.57
N GLY A 39 -9.20 13.44 3.74
CA GLY A 39 -9.48 14.54 2.81
C GLY A 39 -10.51 14.17 1.75
N VAL A 40 -10.37 12.99 1.15
CA VAL A 40 -11.29 12.50 0.11
C VAL A 40 -12.60 11.99 0.72
N GLY A 41 -12.53 11.27 1.85
CA GLY A 41 -13.70 10.69 2.53
C GLY A 41 -14.65 11.73 3.11
N PHE A 42 -14.14 12.87 3.60
CA PHE A 42 -14.95 13.98 4.14
C PHE A 42 -14.99 15.22 3.24
N SER A 43 -14.59 15.07 1.97
CA SER A 43 -14.64 16.15 0.99
C SER A 43 -16.08 16.62 0.79
N ARG A 44 -16.30 17.94 0.82
CA ARG A 44 -17.55 18.58 0.37
C ARG A 44 -17.62 18.73 -1.15
N ILE A 45 -16.53 18.42 -1.86
CA ILE A 45 -16.48 18.41 -3.32
C ILE A 45 -16.92 17.02 -3.77
N GLU A 46 -18.15 16.93 -4.27
CA GLU A 46 -18.80 15.66 -4.61
C GLU A 46 -18.01 14.88 -5.66
N ALA A 47 -17.37 15.57 -6.61
CA ALA A 47 -16.51 14.95 -7.62
C ALA A 47 -15.35 14.15 -7.01
N VAL A 48 -14.71 14.66 -5.96
CA VAL A 48 -13.56 14.00 -5.31
C VAL A 48 -14.01 12.82 -4.46
N HIS A 49 -15.12 12.95 -3.74
CA HIS A 49 -15.71 11.87 -2.95
C HIS A 49 -16.20 10.72 -3.85
N ASN A 50 -16.91 11.06 -4.93
CA ASN A 50 -17.43 10.08 -5.90
C ASN A 50 -16.30 9.36 -6.64
N ALA A 51 -15.25 10.07 -7.08
CA ALA A 51 -14.10 9.45 -7.73
C ALA A 51 -13.43 8.38 -6.84
N ALA A 52 -13.38 8.59 -5.53
CA ALA A 52 -12.83 7.61 -4.60
C ALA A 52 -13.75 6.42 -4.34
N HIS A 53 -15.07 6.65 -4.35
CA HIS A 53 -16.06 5.59 -4.34
C HIS A 53 -15.99 4.75 -5.62
N ASP A 54 -15.79 5.36 -6.78
CA ASP A 54 -15.66 4.65 -8.06
C ASP A 54 -14.36 3.84 -8.14
N TYR A 55 -13.26 4.38 -7.62
CA TYR A 55 -11.98 3.69 -7.55
C TYR A 55 -12.07 2.40 -6.72
N ARG A 56 -12.76 2.41 -5.57
CA ARG A 56 -12.91 1.19 -4.74
C ARG A 56 -13.74 0.11 -5.42
N HIS A 57 -14.74 0.49 -6.22
CA HIS A 57 -15.51 -0.47 -7.03
C HIS A 57 -14.63 -1.03 -8.15
N SER A 58 -13.77 -0.20 -8.74
CA SER A 58 -12.80 -0.61 -9.78
C SER A 58 -11.68 -1.52 -9.24
N MET A 59 -11.29 -1.36 -7.98
CA MET A 59 -10.30 -2.23 -7.31
C MET A 59 -10.83 -3.66 -7.04
N SER A 60 -12.14 -3.90 -7.16
CA SER A 60 -12.75 -5.23 -7.07
C SER A 60 -12.86 -5.97 -8.41
N PHE A 61 -12.42 -5.35 -9.51
CA PHE A 61 -12.34 -6.04 -10.80
C PHE A 61 -11.20 -7.07 -10.77
N PRO A 62 -11.47 -8.33 -11.12
CA PRO A 62 -10.42 -9.34 -11.20
C PRO A 62 -9.45 -8.97 -12.32
N CYS A 63 -8.21 -8.70 -11.97
CA CYS A 63 -7.08 -8.82 -12.90
C CYS A 63 -6.66 -10.30 -12.93
N HIS A 64 -7.48 -11.12 -13.60
CA HIS A 64 -6.97 -12.25 -14.37
C HIS A 64 -6.95 -11.82 -15.84
#